data_AF-A0A349SE78-F1
#
_entry.id   AF-A0A349SE78-F1
#
_cell.length_a   1.000
_cell.length_b   1.000
_cell.length_c   1.000
_cell.angle_alpha   90.00
_cell.angle_beta   90.00
_cell.angle_gamma   90.00
#
_symmetry.space_group_name_H-M   'P 1'
#
loop_
_entity.id
_entity.type
_entity.pdbx_description
1 polymer ?
#
loop_
_entity_poly.entity_id
_entity_poly.type
_entity_poly.pdbx_seq_one_letter_code
_entity_poly.pdbx_strand_id
1 'polypeptide(L)'
;MSELMVSGADGAVHPFLRGILTRSLQSTGLSFDEAYAVADQVRNTLASKGTVTSEALRSVVVQCLESGFGQERVHAYHMVLERRGRIRFRRRDNELDWFSRRLHQKRLERCGLPIDTASELAQAVYQEFVASKSYEVRSGEIDRVTLDLLEKELGGEFAERYRSWSRFDRGDGILVLLCGGAPGVGKSTLAAEIATRLDIVRTQSTDMLREIMREMVPAALVPELHGSSFDVNLSVDSKGIGDLDEGNLFHGFRRQAELVQLASRAVLARAQRESVSVLVEGVHIWPGLLRNQVTLGGEDVMVELILTVADQKQLVRRFRQRGREAPGRRGKRYLDNIDTIWAQQSMLIQEAKNQAIPIVQNKDQEAATVDIMGLVSAAIVAQDQGH
;
A
#
# COMPACT_ATOMS: atom_id res chain seq x y z
N MET A 1 46.65 -22.04 28.07
CA MET A 1 45.25 -22.43 27.89
C MET A 1 44.98 -22.48 26.40
N SER A 2 44.45 -23.59 25.89
CA SER A 2 44.10 -23.74 24.48
C SER A 2 43.02 -22.73 24.10
N GLU A 3 43.27 -21.97 23.04
CA GLU A 3 42.31 -21.01 22.50
C GLU A 3 41.18 -21.77 21.80
N LEU A 4 39.93 -21.52 22.19
CA LEU A 4 38.76 -22.16 21.57
C LEU A 4 38.59 -21.61 20.15
N MET A 5 38.62 -22.49 19.16
CA MET A 5 38.48 -22.13 17.74
C MET A 5 37.13 -22.60 17.21
N VAL A 6 36.54 -21.85 16.29
CA VAL A 6 35.25 -22.13 15.66
C VAL A 6 35.43 -22.25 14.16
N SER A 7 35.05 -23.38 13.58
CA SER A 7 35.01 -23.56 12.12
C SER A 7 33.65 -23.15 11.53
N GLY A 8 33.71 -22.32 10.50
CA GLY A 8 32.57 -21.92 9.66
C GLY A 8 32.19 -23.02 8.67
N ALA A 9 31.02 -22.87 8.03
CA ALA A 9 30.55 -23.80 6.99
C ALA A 9 31.36 -23.71 5.68
N ASP A 10 32.15 -22.65 5.53
CA ASP A 10 33.12 -22.38 4.46
C ASP A 10 34.52 -22.95 4.75
N GLY A 11 34.71 -23.59 5.91
CA GLY A 11 35.99 -24.15 6.34
C GLY A 11 36.94 -23.14 6.99
N ALA A 12 36.56 -21.85 7.07
CA ALA A 12 37.34 -20.85 7.77
C ALA A 12 37.32 -21.09 9.29
N VAL A 13 38.46 -20.93 9.96
CA VAL A 13 38.60 -21.15 11.40
C VAL A 13 38.92 -19.83 12.08
N HIS A 14 38.10 -19.46 13.07
CA HIS A 14 38.24 -18.21 13.80
C HIS A 14 38.29 -18.45 15.31
N PRO A 15 39.01 -17.64 16.08
CA PRO A 15 38.95 -17.71 17.53
C PRO A 15 37.55 -17.38 18.03
N PHE A 16 37.09 -18.10 19.06
CA PHE A 16 35.82 -17.83 19.71
C PHE A 16 35.90 -16.50 20.48
N LEU A 17 35.20 -15.50 19.97
CA LEU A 17 35.13 -14.17 20.60
C LEU A 17 33.85 -14.02 21.43
N ARG A 18 34.02 -14.05 22.75
CA ARG A 18 32.95 -13.87 23.74
C ARG A 18 32.08 -12.65 23.46
N GLY A 19 32.69 -11.50 23.21
CA GLY A 19 31.97 -10.24 22.99
C GLY A 19 31.02 -10.28 21.78
N ILE A 20 31.32 -11.09 20.76
CA ILE A 20 30.44 -11.28 19.61
C ILE A 20 29.20 -12.09 20.00
N LEU A 21 29.39 -13.17 20.78
CA LEU A 21 28.28 -13.98 21.27
C LEU A 21 27.41 -13.18 22.26
N THR A 22 28.01 -12.44 23.20
CA THR A 22 27.30 -11.59 24.15
C THR A 22 26.40 -10.58 23.43
N ARG A 23 26.91 -9.83 22.44
CA ARG A 23 26.05 -8.91 21.66
C ARG A 23 24.94 -9.63 20.92
N SER A 24 25.22 -10.80 20.36
CA SER A 24 24.21 -11.62 19.67
C SER A 24 23.09 -12.05 20.62
N LEU A 25 23.43 -12.38 21.87
CA LEU A 25 22.48 -12.77 22.90
C LEU A 25 21.69 -11.57 23.46
N GLN A 26 22.29 -10.39 23.60
CA GLN A 26 21.54 -9.18 23.98
C GLN A 26 20.43 -8.84 22.99
N SER A 27 20.65 -9.13 21.70
CA SER A 27 19.64 -8.91 20.66
C SER A 27 18.40 -9.84 20.75
N THR A 28 18.45 -10.85 21.63
CA THR A 28 17.29 -11.70 21.97
C THR A 28 16.48 -11.13 23.14
N GLY A 29 16.87 -9.98 23.69
CA GLY A 29 16.21 -9.29 24.80
C GLY A 29 16.79 -9.63 26.18
N LEU A 30 17.97 -10.27 26.24
CA LEU A 30 18.74 -10.45 27.47
C LEU A 30 19.48 -9.16 27.84
N SER A 31 19.61 -8.91 29.14
CA SER A 31 20.51 -7.88 29.66
C SER A 31 21.97 -8.22 29.35
N PHE A 32 22.87 -7.25 29.49
CA PHE A 32 24.30 -7.48 29.28
C PHE A 32 24.86 -8.59 30.18
N ASP A 33 24.52 -8.55 31.47
CA ASP A 33 25.05 -9.49 32.46
C ASP A 33 24.56 -10.92 32.20
N GLU A 34 23.28 -11.09 31.86
CA GLU A 34 22.71 -12.39 31.46
C GLU A 34 23.37 -12.93 30.18
N ALA A 35 23.48 -12.09 29.16
CA ALA A 35 24.11 -12.46 27.89
C ALA A 35 25.60 -12.79 28.06
N TYR A 36 26.29 -12.09 28.95
CA TYR A 36 27.69 -12.36 29.27
C TYR A 36 27.83 -13.69 30.02
N ALA A 37 26.97 -13.96 31.00
CA ALA A 37 26.96 -15.21 31.75
C ALA A 37 26.74 -16.43 30.83
N VAL A 38 25.80 -16.35 29.90
CA VAL A 38 25.56 -17.41 28.89
C VAL A 38 26.77 -17.59 27.98
N ALA A 39 27.36 -16.50 27.47
CA ALA A 39 28.57 -16.58 26.67
C ALA A 39 29.78 -17.14 27.45
N ASP A 40 29.80 -16.90 28.77
CA ASP A 40 30.82 -17.41 29.67
C ASP A 40 30.70 -18.93 29.82
N GLN A 41 29.48 -19.39 30.10
CA GLN A 41 29.11 -20.79 30.21
C GLN A 41 29.42 -21.56 28.92
N VAL A 42 29.00 -21.04 27.76
CA VAL A 42 29.27 -21.67 26.45
C VAL A 42 30.77 -21.85 26.20
N ARG A 43 31.59 -20.85 26.54
CA ARG A 43 33.05 -20.97 26.43
C ARG A 43 33.56 -22.11 27.31
N ASN A 44 33.15 -22.14 28.57
CA ASN A 44 33.68 -23.11 29.54
C ASN A 44 33.27 -24.54 29.17
N THR A 45 32.06 -24.74 28.65
CA THR A 45 31.56 -26.03 28.13
C THR A 45 32.37 -26.52 26.92
N LEU A 46 32.90 -25.60 26.11
CA LEU A 46 33.61 -25.92 24.87
C LEU A 46 35.14 -25.86 25.00
N ALA A 47 35.68 -25.34 26.10
CA ALA A 47 37.10 -25.08 26.29
C ALA A 47 38.00 -26.32 26.15
N SER A 48 37.48 -27.50 26.49
CA SER A 48 38.21 -28.78 26.37
C SER A 48 38.22 -29.37 24.95
N LYS A 49 37.43 -28.82 24.02
CA LYS A 49 37.25 -29.39 22.67
C LYS A 49 38.21 -28.82 21.61
N GLY A 50 38.97 -27.76 21.93
CA GLY A 50 39.89 -27.13 20.99
C GLY A 50 39.16 -26.43 19.85
N THR A 51 38.94 -27.12 18.73
CA THR A 51 38.22 -26.59 17.55
C THR A 51 36.83 -27.21 17.45
N VAL A 52 35.80 -26.37 17.36
CA VAL A 52 34.39 -26.79 17.27
C VAL A 52 33.72 -26.23 16.03
N THR A 53 32.73 -26.92 15.49
CA THR A 53 31.94 -26.40 14.37
C THR A 53 30.98 -25.31 14.83
N SER A 54 30.60 -24.43 13.91
CA SER A 54 29.55 -23.44 14.14
C SER A 54 28.22 -24.07 14.57
N GLU A 55 27.92 -25.29 14.11
CA GLU A 55 26.73 -26.05 14.50
C GLU A 55 26.83 -26.57 15.95
N ALA A 56 27.97 -27.14 16.33
CA ALA A 56 28.22 -27.57 17.70
C ALA A 56 28.18 -26.40 18.69
N LEU A 57 28.73 -25.24 18.31
CA LEU A 57 28.62 -24.01 19.09
C LEU A 57 27.16 -23.59 19.28
N ARG A 58 26.36 -23.59 18.21
CA ARG A 58 24.92 -23.23 18.27
C ARG A 58 24.14 -24.17 19.18
N SER A 59 24.39 -25.48 19.10
CA SER A 59 23.73 -26.47 19.96
C SER A 59 23.98 -26.19 21.45
N VAL A 60 25.23 -25.87 21.81
CA VAL A 60 25.56 -25.53 23.20
C VAL A 60 24.92 -24.21 23.63
N VAL A 61 24.87 -23.19 22.77
CA VAL A 61 24.16 -21.93 23.09
C VAL A 61 22.67 -22.17 23.33
N VAL A 62 22.02 -23.01 22.51
CA VAL A 62 20.60 -23.37 22.69
C VAL A 62 20.39 -24.09 24.03
N GLN A 63 21.24 -25.04 24.39
CA GLN A 63 21.16 -25.73 25.69
C GLN A 63 21.32 -24.77 26.87
N CYS A 64 22.25 -23.81 26.79
CA CYS A 64 22.44 -22.81 27.84
C CYS A 64 21.23 -21.86 27.95
N LEU A 65 20.62 -21.49 26.82
CA LEU A 65 19.43 -20.63 26.82
C LEU A 65 18.19 -21.37 27.32
N GLU A 66 18.02 -22.62 26.92
CA GLU A 66 16.90 -23.45 27.36
C GLU A 66 16.93 -23.68 28.87
N SER A 67 18.11 -24.01 29.42
CA SER A 67 18.29 -24.23 30.86
C SER A 67 18.18 -22.96 31.71
N GLY A 68 18.62 -21.81 31.19
CA GLY A 68 18.63 -20.55 31.94
C GLY A 68 17.37 -19.70 31.81
N PHE A 69 16.71 -19.72 30.65
CA PHE A 69 15.70 -18.71 30.28
C PHE A 69 14.48 -19.29 29.55
N GLY A 70 14.44 -20.61 29.34
CA GLY A 70 13.32 -21.31 28.73
C GLY A 70 13.21 -21.15 27.20
N GLN A 71 12.15 -21.77 26.66
CA GLN A 71 11.95 -21.92 25.21
C GLN A 71 11.70 -20.60 24.47
N GLU A 72 11.15 -19.58 25.14
CA GLU A 72 10.92 -18.27 24.54
C GLU A 72 12.23 -17.59 24.09
N ARG A 73 13.29 -17.68 24.90
CA ARG A 73 14.61 -17.13 24.54
C ARG A 73 15.34 -17.95 23.49
N VAL A 74 15.13 -19.26 23.48
CA VAL A 74 15.62 -20.15 22.41
C VAL A 74 14.98 -19.74 21.08
N HIS A 75 13.67 -19.53 21.06
CA HIS A 75 12.96 -19.06 19.87
C HIS A 75 13.47 -17.68 19.39
N ALA A 76 13.63 -16.72 20.32
CA ALA A 76 14.20 -15.41 20.00
C ALA A 76 15.64 -15.50 19.45
N TYR A 77 16.45 -16.42 19.96
CA TYR A 77 17.81 -16.67 19.46
C TYR A 77 17.83 -17.30 18.06
N HIS A 78 16.95 -18.26 17.78
CA HIS A 78 16.78 -18.80 16.43
C HIS A 78 16.38 -17.71 15.43
N MET A 79 15.46 -16.83 15.82
CA MET A 79 15.07 -15.66 15.01
C MET A 79 16.26 -14.72 14.72
N VAL A 80 17.18 -14.53 15.69
CA VAL A 80 18.41 -13.75 15.50
C VAL A 80 19.42 -14.47 14.58
N LEU A 81 19.52 -15.80 14.65
CA LEU A 81 20.39 -16.57 13.77
C LEU A 81 19.86 -16.62 12.33
N GLU A 82 18.55 -16.70 12.15
CA GLU A 82 17.92 -16.56 10.83
C GLU A 82 18.18 -15.18 10.22
N ARG A 83 18.30 -14.13 11.05
CA ARG A 83 18.76 -12.80 10.61
C ARG A 83 20.23 -12.76 10.15
N ARG A 84 21.05 -13.78 10.43
CA ARG A 84 22.41 -13.89 9.83
C ARG A 84 22.40 -14.52 8.43
N GLY A 85 21.28 -15.07 7.98
CA GLY A 85 21.05 -15.48 6.59
C GLY A 85 20.56 -14.35 5.68
N ARG A 86 20.56 -13.09 6.16
CA ARG A 86 20.05 -11.96 5.38
C ARG A 86 20.95 -11.72 4.16
N ILE A 87 20.35 -11.75 2.99
CA ILE A 87 20.97 -11.35 1.73
C ILE A 87 21.22 -9.84 1.82
N ARG A 88 22.48 -9.44 1.72
CA ARG A 88 22.85 -8.06 1.45
C ARG A 88 22.72 -7.84 -0.04
N PHE A 89 22.22 -6.68 -0.43
CA PHE A 89 22.29 -6.27 -1.81
C PHE A 89 22.94 -4.90 -1.95
N ARG A 90 23.69 -4.77 -3.04
CA ARG A 90 24.34 -3.53 -3.44
C ARG A 90 23.36 -2.75 -4.30
N ARG A 91 22.94 -1.60 -3.77
CA ARG A 91 22.16 -0.59 -4.48
C ARG A 91 23.00 0.02 -5.61
N ARG A 92 22.37 0.78 -6.50
CA ARG A 92 23.04 1.38 -7.67
C ARG A 92 24.03 2.50 -7.28
N ASP A 93 23.77 3.17 -6.17
CA ASP A 93 24.65 4.14 -5.50
C ASP A 93 25.84 3.48 -4.78
N ASN A 94 26.00 2.16 -4.93
CA ASN A 94 27.03 1.34 -4.31
C ASN A 94 26.87 1.17 -2.78
N GLU A 95 25.76 1.64 -2.20
CA GLU A 95 25.42 1.38 -0.81
C GLU A 95 24.98 -0.08 -0.62
N LEU A 96 25.27 -0.63 0.57
CA LEU A 96 24.83 -1.95 0.97
C LEU A 96 23.57 -1.84 1.81
N ASP A 97 22.51 -2.52 1.39
CA ASP A 97 21.26 -2.64 2.12
C ASP A 97 20.85 -4.11 2.26
N TRP A 98 19.83 -4.37 3.07
CA TRP A 98 19.33 -5.72 3.33
C TRP A 98 18.11 -6.01 2.48
N PHE A 99 18.08 -7.17 1.84
CA PHE A 99 16.88 -7.61 1.15
C PHE A 99 15.73 -7.74 2.16
N SER A 100 14.70 -6.92 1.98
CA SER A 100 13.49 -6.93 2.79
C SER A 100 12.39 -7.65 2.04
N ARG A 101 12.07 -8.88 2.45
CA ARG A 101 10.93 -9.65 1.93
C ARG A 101 9.64 -8.82 1.94
N ARG A 102 9.40 -8.07 3.02
CA ARG A 102 8.21 -7.21 3.14
C ARG A 102 8.21 -6.06 2.14
N LEU A 103 9.36 -5.42 1.92
CA LEU A 103 9.46 -4.36 0.90
C LEU A 103 9.28 -4.92 -0.51
N HIS A 104 9.86 -6.08 -0.78
CA HIS A 104 9.71 -6.75 -2.06
C HIS A 104 8.29 -7.22 -2.32
N GLN A 105 7.62 -7.78 -1.30
CA GLN A 105 6.20 -8.10 -1.31
C GLN A 105 5.37 -6.85 -1.66
N LYS A 106 5.61 -5.70 -1.00
CA LYS A 106 4.89 -4.46 -1.33
C LYS A 106 5.05 -4.08 -2.80
N ARG A 107 6.25 -4.21 -3.39
CA ARG A 107 6.48 -3.95 -4.82
C ARG A 107 5.67 -4.90 -5.71
N LEU A 108 5.57 -6.17 -5.33
CA LEU A 108 4.76 -7.17 -6.03
C LEU A 108 3.26 -6.87 -5.91
N GLU A 109 2.77 -6.47 -4.73
CA GLU A 109 1.38 -6.04 -4.53
C GLU A 109 0.98 -4.88 -5.47
N ARG A 110 1.89 -3.93 -5.74
CA ARG A 110 1.65 -2.82 -6.69
C ARG A 110 1.33 -3.31 -8.10
N CYS A 111 1.81 -4.49 -8.50
CA CYS A 111 1.56 -5.10 -9.80
C CYS A 111 0.14 -5.69 -9.94
N GLY A 112 -0.72 -5.51 -8.93
CA GLY A 112 -2.04 -6.13 -8.86
C GLY A 112 -1.99 -7.59 -8.44
N LEU A 113 -1.03 -7.95 -7.57
CA LEU A 113 -0.96 -9.29 -6.97
C LEU A 113 -1.67 -9.29 -5.61
N PRO A 114 -2.46 -10.35 -5.29
CA PRO A 114 -2.97 -10.56 -3.94
C PRO A 114 -1.82 -10.65 -2.92
N ILE A 115 -2.09 -10.23 -1.68
CA ILE A 115 -1.08 -10.23 -0.59
C ILE A 115 -0.38 -11.57 -0.44
N ASP A 116 -1.13 -12.67 -0.45
CA ASP A 116 -0.60 -14.01 -0.21
C ASP A 116 0.34 -14.43 -1.34
N THR A 117 -0.08 -14.26 -2.60
CA THR A 117 0.74 -14.52 -3.78
C THR A 117 2.00 -13.64 -3.81
N ALA A 118 1.88 -12.36 -3.48
CA ALA A 118 3.02 -11.46 -3.39
C ALA A 118 4.00 -11.87 -2.27
N SER A 119 3.49 -12.40 -1.16
CA SER A 119 4.29 -12.90 -0.04
C SER A 119 5.05 -14.17 -0.43
N GLU A 120 4.37 -15.11 -1.07
CA GLU A 120 4.94 -16.36 -1.58
C GLU A 120 6.06 -16.09 -2.59
N LEU A 121 5.82 -15.20 -3.57
CA LEU A 121 6.84 -14.80 -4.55
C LEU A 121 8.02 -14.09 -3.90
N ALA A 122 7.79 -13.17 -2.96
CA ALA A 122 8.88 -12.51 -2.24
C ALA A 122 9.72 -13.50 -1.41
N GLN A 123 9.07 -14.54 -0.89
CA GLN A 123 9.74 -15.64 -0.21
C GLN A 123 10.51 -16.53 -1.19
N ALA A 124 9.97 -16.82 -2.37
CA ALA A 124 10.64 -17.60 -3.41
C ALA A 124 11.91 -16.90 -3.92
N VAL A 125 11.83 -15.60 -4.21
CA VAL A 125 12.99 -14.77 -4.58
C VAL A 125 14.08 -14.84 -3.51
N TYR A 126 13.69 -14.74 -2.23
CA TYR A 126 14.63 -14.86 -1.12
C TYR A 126 15.29 -16.24 -1.07
N GLN A 127 14.52 -17.31 -1.25
CA GLN A 127 15.04 -18.68 -1.20
C GLN A 127 16.02 -18.97 -2.34
N GLU A 128 15.83 -18.40 -3.53
CA GLU A 128 16.74 -18.57 -4.66
C GLU A 128 18.16 -18.09 -4.32
N PHE A 129 18.28 -16.95 -3.66
CA PHE A 129 19.57 -16.41 -3.22
C PHE A 129 20.17 -17.18 -2.05
N VAL A 130 19.34 -17.68 -1.13
CA VAL A 130 19.81 -18.54 -0.03
C VAL A 130 20.33 -19.87 -0.57
N ALA A 131 19.61 -20.51 -1.48
CA ALA A 131 19.97 -21.78 -2.10
C ALA A 131 21.24 -21.68 -2.94
N SER A 132 21.39 -20.59 -3.69
CA SER A 132 22.62 -20.29 -4.46
C SER A 132 23.79 -19.80 -3.61
N LYS A 133 23.63 -19.67 -2.28
CA LYS A 133 24.62 -19.12 -1.33
C LYS A 133 25.10 -17.72 -1.72
N SER A 134 24.23 -16.94 -2.35
CA SER A 134 24.48 -15.58 -2.80
C SER A 134 24.04 -14.59 -1.72
N TYR A 135 24.97 -14.23 -0.82
CA TYR A 135 24.70 -13.32 0.30
C TYR A 135 25.03 -11.86 0.02
N GLU A 136 25.62 -11.56 -1.14
CA GLU A 136 25.81 -10.22 -1.69
C GLU A 136 25.38 -10.20 -3.16
N VAL A 137 24.27 -9.52 -3.45
CA VAL A 137 23.67 -9.47 -4.80
C VAL A 137 23.49 -8.04 -5.27
N ARG A 138 23.48 -7.77 -6.56
CA ARG A 138 23.15 -6.45 -7.11
C ARG A 138 21.64 -6.27 -7.19
N SER A 139 21.16 -5.03 -7.11
CA SER A 139 19.73 -4.74 -7.30
C SER A 139 19.18 -5.29 -8.62
N GLY A 140 19.99 -5.31 -9.69
CA GLY A 140 19.57 -5.89 -10.99
C GLY A 140 19.45 -7.41 -10.98
N GLU A 141 20.15 -8.10 -10.08
CA GLU A 141 20.00 -9.56 -9.93
C GLU A 141 18.69 -9.91 -9.24
N ILE A 142 18.27 -9.10 -8.26
CA ILE A 142 16.94 -9.21 -7.63
C ILE A 142 15.87 -9.02 -8.71
N ASP A 143 15.93 -7.93 -9.47
CA ASP A 143 14.96 -7.65 -10.54
C ASP A 143 14.88 -8.83 -11.54
N ARG A 144 16.02 -9.41 -11.93
CA ARG A 144 16.08 -10.56 -12.84
C ARG A 144 15.40 -11.79 -12.25
N VAL A 145 15.76 -12.20 -11.04
CA VAL A 145 15.16 -13.38 -10.39
C VAL A 145 13.66 -13.19 -10.20
N THR A 146 13.22 -11.99 -9.82
CA THR A 146 11.80 -11.66 -9.68
C THR A 146 11.06 -11.77 -11.02
N LEU A 147 11.62 -11.21 -12.10
CA LEU A 147 11.03 -11.31 -13.44
C LEU A 147 10.95 -12.78 -13.91
N ASP A 148 12.02 -13.55 -13.72
CA ASP A 148 12.05 -14.96 -14.10
C ASP A 148 10.98 -15.78 -13.36
N LEU A 149 10.76 -15.51 -12.07
CA LEU A 149 9.71 -16.17 -11.28
C LEU A 149 8.30 -15.71 -11.69
N LEU A 150 8.09 -14.41 -11.90
CA LEU A 150 6.82 -13.88 -12.37
C LEU A 150 6.42 -14.48 -13.73
N GLU A 151 7.34 -14.54 -14.69
CA GLU A 151 7.08 -15.12 -16.01
C GLU A 151 6.72 -16.62 -15.92
N LYS A 152 7.40 -17.37 -15.03
CA LYS A 152 7.17 -18.81 -14.86
C LYS A 152 5.87 -19.13 -14.12
N GLU A 153 5.55 -18.40 -13.06
CA GLU A 153 4.44 -18.76 -12.16
C GLU A 153 3.13 -18.08 -12.53
N LEU A 154 3.17 -16.83 -13.01
CA LEU A 154 1.99 -15.99 -13.22
C LEU A 154 1.85 -15.47 -14.67
N GLY A 155 2.90 -15.61 -15.48
CA GLY A 155 2.92 -15.24 -16.89
C GLY A 155 3.53 -13.87 -17.19
N GLY A 156 3.73 -13.59 -18.50
CA GLY A 156 4.45 -12.41 -18.98
C GLY A 156 3.81 -11.08 -18.63
N GLU A 157 2.49 -11.04 -18.44
CA GLU A 157 1.76 -9.81 -18.08
C GLU A 157 2.22 -9.23 -16.73
N PHE A 158 2.35 -10.06 -15.70
CA PHE A 158 2.79 -9.59 -14.38
C PHE A 158 4.28 -9.20 -14.37
N ALA A 159 5.11 -9.89 -15.15
CA ALA A 159 6.50 -9.51 -15.34
C ALA A 159 6.64 -8.15 -16.04
N GLU A 160 5.79 -7.87 -17.04
CA GLU A 160 5.74 -6.57 -17.70
C GLU A 160 5.28 -5.45 -16.75
N ARG A 161 4.24 -5.69 -15.94
CA ARG A 161 3.81 -4.75 -14.90
C ARG A 161 4.95 -4.44 -13.93
N TYR A 162 5.66 -5.47 -13.45
CA TYR A 162 6.82 -5.28 -12.56
C TYR A 162 7.94 -4.46 -13.21
N ARG A 163 8.25 -4.74 -14.48
CA ARG A 163 9.26 -4.02 -15.24
C ARG A 163 8.88 -2.54 -15.41
N SER A 164 7.63 -2.26 -15.75
CA SER A 164 7.11 -0.90 -15.96
C SER A 164 7.10 -0.11 -14.66
N TRP A 165 6.67 -0.72 -13.55
CA TRP A 165 6.80 -0.13 -12.21
C TRP A 165 8.25 0.19 -11.83
N SER A 166 9.19 -0.72 -12.12
CA SER A 166 10.61 -0.49 -11.83
C SER A 166 11.22 0.66 -12.65
N ARG A 167 10.68 0.95 -13.84
CA ARG A 167 11.05 2.13 -14.65
C ARG A 167 10.38 3.39 -14.12
N PHE A 168 9.09 3.34 -13.86
CA PHE A 168 8.32 4.44 -13.29
C PHE A 168 8.91 4.93 -11.95
N ASP A 169 9.23 4.01 -11.04
CA ASP A 169 9.88 4.33 -9.74
C ASP A 169 11.29 4.98 -9.88
N ARG A 170 11.90 4.93 -11.08
CA ARG A 170 13.21 5.56 -11.38
C ARG A 170 13.09 6.86 -12.17
N GLY A 171 11.93 7.12 -12.78
CA GLY A 171 11.65 8.35 -13.49
C GLY A 171 11.22 9.47 -12.55
N ASP A 172 10.91 10.62 -13.12
CA ASP A 172 10.41 11.80 -12.38
C ASP A 172 8.88 11.92 -12.45
N GLY A 173 8.22 10.97 -13.12
CA GLY A 173 6.77 10.90 -13.28
C GLY A 173 6.01 10.73 -11.97
N ILE A 174 4.88 11.43 -11.85
CA ILE A 174 3.99 11.31 -10.69
C ILE A 174 2.76 10.45 -11.00
N LEU A 175 2.23 9.77 -9.98
CA LEU A 175 0.95 9.06 -10.07
C LEU A 175 -0.18 9.92 -9.50
N VAL A 176 -1.19 10.20 -10.31
CA VAL A 176 -2.43 10.86 -9.92
C VAL A 176 -3.56 9.82 -9.91
N LEU A 177 -4.05 9.47 -8.72
CA LEU A 177 -5.18 8.55 -8.55
C LEU A 177 -6.45 9.30 -8.13
N LEU A 178 -7.49 9.24 -8.95
CA LEU A 178 -8.79 9.85 -8.71
C LEU A 178 -9.83 8.76 -8.41
N CYS A 179 -10.40 8.77 -7.19
CA CYS A 179 -11.37 7.78 -6.74
C CYS A 179 -12.72 8.43 -6.45
N GLY A 180 -13.65 8.29 -7.39
CA GLY A 180 -15.03 8.75 -7.26
C GLY A 180 -15.99 7.70 -6.73
N GLY A 181 -17.23 8.11 -6.48
CA GLY A 181 -18.31 7.20 -6.06
C GLY A 181 -19.23 7.81 -5.01
N ALA A 182 -20.41 7.21 -4.86
CA ALA A 182 -21.45 7.70 -3.95
C ALA A 182 -21.04 7.61 -2.46
N PRO A 183 -21.68 8.37 -1.56
CA PRO A 183 -21.48 8.20 -0.11
C PRO A 183 -21.67 6.75 0.35
N GLY A 184 -20.86 6.29 1.30
CA GLY A 184 -21.02 4.95 1.89
C GLY A 184 -20.39 3.78 1.12
N VAL A 185 -19.93 3.97 -0.12
CA VAL A 185 -19.31 2.90 -0.94
C VAL A 185 -17.90 2.48 -0.50
N GLY A 186 -17.35 3.09 0.55
CA GLY A 186 -16.06 2.69 1.14
C GLY A 186 -14.82 3.40 0.60
N LYS A 187 -14.99 4.51 -0.15
CA LYS A 187 -13.89 5.28 -0.77
C LYS A 187 -12.73 5.59 0.18
N SER A 188 -12.97 6.31 1.27
CA SER A 188 -11.90 6.72 2.20
C SER A 188 -11.15 5.54 2.84
N THR A 189 -11.83 4.42 3.08
CA THR A 189 -11.20 3.20 3.62
C THR A 189 -10.27 2.57 2.57
N LEU A 190 -10.78 2.38 1.35
CA LEU A 190 -10.01 1.80 0.25
C LEU A 190 -8.87 2.73 -0.19
N ALA A 191 -9.10 4.04 -0.19
CA ALA A 191 -8.09 5.06 -0.48
C ALA A 191 -6.93 5.02 0.51
N ALA A 192 -7.20 4.84 1.81
CA ALA A 192 -6.15 4.72 2.83
C ALA A 192 -5.30 3.45 2.62
N GLU A 193 -5.94 2.33 2.28
CA GLU A 193 -5.26 1.07 1.96
C GLU A 193 -4.38 1.22 0.71
N ILE A 194 -4.94 1.76 -0.38
CA ILE A 194 -4.22 2.00 -1.63
C ILE A 194 -3.05 2.95 -1.43
N ALA A 195 -3.26 4.06 -0.71
CA ALA A 195 -2.20 5.02 -0.41
C ALA A 195 -1.04 4.35 0.35
N THR A 196 -1.34 3.44 1.28
CA THR A 196 -0.32 2.71 2.03
C THR A 196 0.47 1.73 1.17
N ARG A 197 -0.17 1.06 0.20
CA ARG A 197 0.49 0.10 -0.70
C ARG A 197 1.29 0.78 -1.82
N LEU A 198 0.78 1.89 -2.34
CA LEU A 198 1.45 2.70 -3.36
C LEU A 198 2.45 3.69 -2.79
N ASP A 199 2.53 3.84 -1.46
CA ASP A 199 3.36 4.84 -0.77
C ASP A 199 3.01 6.28 -1.17
N ILE A 200 1.71 6.53 -1.40
CA ILE A 200 1.18 7.86 -1.70
C ILE A 200 0.95 8.60 -0.37
N VAL A 201 1.88 9.48 -0.03
CA VAL A 201 1.80 10.27 1.21
C VAL A 201 0.75 11.40 1.14
N ARG A 202 0.32 11.80 -0.06
CA ARG A 202 -0.66 12.87 -0.25
C ARG A 202 -2.02 12.33 -0.65
N THR A 203 -2.92 12.26 0.33
CA THR A 203 -4.33 11.94 0.12
C THR A 203 -5.18 13.18 0.37
N GLN A 204 -6.16 13.45 -0.50
CA GLN A 204 -7.07 14.60 -0.38
C GLN A 204 -8.51 14.15 -0.55
N SER A 205 -9.40 14.63 0.33
CA SER A 205 -10.83 14.35 0.25
C SER A 205 -11.57 15.53 -0.36
N THR A 206 -12.37 15.29 -1.41
CA THR A 206 -13.20 16.36 -2.01
C THR A 206 -14.24 16.90 -1.04
N ASP A 207 -14.70 16.11 -0.07
CA ASP A 207 -15.60 16.59 0.98
C ASP A 207 -14.90 17.61 1.90
N MET A 208 -13.60 17.40 2.18
CA MET A 208 -12.79 18.37 2.95
C MET A 208 -12.55 19.66 2.15
N LEU A 209 -12.21 19.54 0.87
CA LEU A 209 -12.03 20.70 -0.01
C LEU A 209 -13.32 21.52 -0.09
N ARG A 210 -14.46 20.85 -0.24
CA ARG A 210 -15.77 21.49 -0.22
C ARG A 210 -16.03 22.21 1.10
N GLU A 211 -15.71 21.61 2.24
CA GLU A 211 -15.94 22.23 3.55
C GLU A 211 -15.15 23.54 3.68
N ILE A 212 -13.88 23.54 3.27
CA ILE A 212 -13.05 24.75 3.22
C ILE A 212 -13.69 25.82 2.32
N MET A 213 -14.11 25.44 1.11
CA MET A 213 -14.74 26.38 0.17
C MET A 213 -16.05 26.95 0.72
N ARG A 214 -16.84 26.14 1.42
CA ARG A 214 -18.11 26.54 2.02
C ARG A 214 -17.93 27.60 3.11
N GLU A 215 -16.90 27.46 3.94
CA GLU A 215 -16.59 28.45 4.99
C GLU A 215 -16.11 29.79 4.38
N MET A 216 -15.42 29.74 3.24
CA MET A 216 -14.91 30.94 2.58
C MET A 216 -15.97 31.68 1.76
N VAL A 217 -17.02 31.01 1.29
CA VAL A 217 -18.01 31.56 0.36
C VAL A 217 -19.41 31.54 0.98
N PRO A 218 -20.04 32.71 1.21
CA PRO A 218 -21.39 32.78 1.75
C PRO A 218 -22.43 32.01 0.92
N ALA A 219 -23.39 31.38 1.60
CA ALA A 219 -24.44 30.57 0.96
C ALA A 219 -25.30 31.36 -0.05
N ALA A 220 -25.46 32.67 0.17
CA ALA A 220 -26.19 33.54 -0.73
C ALA A 220 -25.53 33.72 -2.11
N LEU A 221 -24.21 33.48 -2.21
CA LEU A 221 -23.47 33.61 -3.47
C LEU A 221 -23.37 32.29 -4.21
N VAL A 222 -23.13 31.19 -3.49
CA VAL A 222 -22.93 29.86 -4.08
C VAL A 222 -23.65 28.80 -3.23
N PRO A 223 -24.99 28.70 -3.33
CA PRO A 223 -25.79 27.80 -2.48
C PRO A 223 -25.42 26.33 -2.67
N GLU A 224 -24.92 25.93 -3.84
CA GLU A 224 -24.50 24.57 -4.17
C GLU A 224 -23.40 24.05 -3.25
N LEU A 225 -22.51 24.90 -2.74
CA LEU A 225 -21.47 24.46 -1.79
C LEU A 225 -22.04 24.11 -0.41
N HIS A 226 -23.22 24.63 -0.06
CA HIS A 226 -23.79 24.53 1.29
C HIS A 226 -24.71 23.30 1.46
N GLY A 227 -25.38 22.83 0.41
CA GLY A 227 -26.23 21.61 0.43
C GLY A 227 -25.43 20.32 0.21
N SER A 228 -25.89 19.17 0.70
CA SER A 228 -25.22 17.86 0.48
C SER A 228 -25.24 17.44 -1.00
N SER A 229 -24.33 16.57 -1.40
CA SER A 229 -24.26 16.04 -2.77
C SER A 229 -25.48 15.22 -3.21
N PHE A 230 -26.35 14.87 -2.27
CA PHE A 230 -27.62 14.17 -2.48
C PHE A 230 -28.83 15.01 -2.01
N ASP A 231 -28.64 16.29 -1.67
CA ASP A 231 -29.78 17.16 -1.34
C ASP A 231 -30.48 17.57 -2.65
N VAL A 232 -31.67 17.03 -2.89
CA VAL A 232 -32.49 17.26 -4.09
C VAL A 232 -32.86 18.75 -4.28
N ASN A 233 -32.92 19.53 -3.18
CA ASN A 233 -33.26 20.95 -3.16
C ASN A 233 -32.14 21.90 -3.63
N LEU A 234 -30.98 21.40 -4.05
CA LEU A 234 -29.96 22.22 -4.73
C LEU A 234 -30.35 22.62 -6.17
N SER A 235 -31.51 22.17 -6.64
CA SER A 235 -32.14 22.59 -7.89
C SER A 235 -33.00 23.84 -7.65
N VAL A 236 -32.39 25.03 -7.72
CA VAL A 236 -33.14 26.29 -7.71
C VAL A 236 -33.67 26.54 -9.11
N ASP A 237 -34.91 26.11 -9.35
CA ASP A 237 -35.98 26.91 -9.96
C ASP A 237 -37.31 26.14 -9.85
N SER A 238 -37.90 26.18 -8.65
CA SER A 238 -39.24 25.65 -8.35
C SER A 238 -40.35 26.56 -8.92
N LYS A 239 -40.29 26.85 -10.23
CA LYS A 239 -41.39 27.50 -10.99
C LYS A 239 -42.02 26.61 -12.07
N GLY A 240 -41.66 25.34 -12.15
CA GLY A 240 -42.32 24.38 -13.04
C GLY A 240 -42.34 22.97 -12.44
N ILE A 241 -43.33 22.66 -11.60
CA ILE A 241 -43.60 21.31 -11.06
C ILE A 241 -44.26 20.43 -12.15
N GLY A 242 -43.75 20.52 -13.39
CA GLY A 242 -44.34 19.88 -14.57
C GLY A 242 -43.60 18.62 -15.01
N ASP A 243 -42.27 18.66 -15.06
CA ASP A 243 -41.46 17.57 -15.59
C ASP A 243 -40.19 17.39 -14.74
N LEU A 244 -40.27 16.53 -13.72
CA LEU A 244 -39.08 15.98 -13.07
C LEU A 244 -38.51 14.90 -13.99
N ASP A 245 -37.88 15.32 -15.09
CA ASP A 245 -37.04 14.43 -15.89
C ASP A 245 -35.83 13.99 -15.04
N GLU A 246 -35.42 12.72 -15.14
CA GLU A 246 -34.32 12.13 -14.35
C GLU A 246 -33.01 12.94 -14.51
N GLY A 247 -32.86 13.65 -15.63
CA GLY A 247 -31.73 14.56 -15.91
C GLY A 247 -31.63 15.79 -15.00
N ASN A 248 -32.72 16.21 -14.33
CA ASN A 248 -32.73 17.39 -13.47
C ASN A 248 -32.31 17.07 -12.01
N LEU A 249 -32.52 15.83 -11.55
CA LEU A 249 -32.35 15.43 -10.15
C LEU A 249 -30.92 15.67 -9.60
N PHE A 250 -29.91 15.58 -10.47
CA PHE A 250 -28.50 15.72 -10.10
C PHE A 250 -27.83 16.98 -10.66
N HIS A 251 -28.58 17.93 -11.25
CA HIS A 251 -27.98 19.15 -11.79
C HIS A 251 -27.22 19.95 -10.71
N GLY A 252 -27.83 20.13 -9.53
CA GLY A 252 -27.18 20.78 -8.39
C GLY A 252 -25.94 20.02 -7.89
N PHE A 253 -25.97 18.69 -7.91
CA PHE A 253 -24.81 17.87 -7.57
C PHE A 253 -23.68 18.00 -8.60
N ARG A 254 -23.98 17.94 -9.89
CA ARG A 254 -22.99 18.17 -10.95
C ARG A 254 -22.36 19.54 -10.80
N ARG A 255 -23.16 20.58 -10.53
CA ARG A 255 -22.64 21.94 -10.38
C ARG A 255 -21.77 22.09 -9.14
N GLN A 256 -22.16 21.44 -8.04
CA GLN A 256 -21.30 21.31 -6.86
C GLN A 256 -19.97 20.62 -7.18
N ALA A 257 -19.98 19.54 -7.96
CA ALA A 257 -18.75 18.85 -8.36
C ALA A 257 -17.84 19.74 -9.23
N GLU A 258 -18.41 20.48 -10.18
CA GLU A 258 -17.69 21.46 -11.02
C GLU A 258 -17.02 22.56 -10.19
N LEU A 259 -17.66 23.02 -9.12
CA LEU A 259 -17.08 23.99 -8.19
C LEU A 259 -15.93 23.38 -7.39
N VAL A 260 -16.16 22.25 -6.71
CA VAL A 260 -15.17 21.59 -5.85
C VAL A 260 -13.94 21.15 -6.64
N GLN A 261 -14.13 20.80 -7.90
CA GLN A 261 -13.05 20.44 -8.81
C GLN A 261 -12.01 21.55 -9.00
N LEU A 262 -12.38 22.83 -8.90
CA LEU A 262 -11.42 23.93 -8.99
C LEU A 262 -10.34 23.81 -7.91
N ALA A 263 -10.73 23.40 -6.69
CA ALA A 263 -9.79 23.12 -5.61
C ALA A 263 -8.99 21.84 -5.88
N SER A 264 -9.62 20.78 -6.44
CA SER A 264 -8.90 19.56 -6.84
C SER A 264 -7.82 19.87 -7.89
N ARG A 265 -8.11 20.70 -8.89
CA ARG A 265 -7.11 21.13 -9.89
C ARG A 265 -5.92 21.83 -9.23
N ALA A 266 -6.15 22.68 -8.23
CA ALA A 266 -5.08 23.31 -7.48
C ALA A 266 -4.22 22.29 -6.70
N VAL A 267 -4.84 21.24 -6.14
CA VAL A 267 -4.14 20.11 -5.51
C VAL A 267 -3.24 19.40 -6.53
N LEU A 268 -3.76 19.06 -7.71
CA LEU A 268 -3.00 18.38 -8.76
C LEU A 268 -1.83 19.23 -9.26
N ALA A 269 -2.08 20.51 -9.56
CA ALA A 269 -1.04 21.44 -9.99
C ALA A 269 0.06 21.64 -8.94
N ARG A 270 -0.27 21.52 -7.65
CA ARG A 270 0.73 21.52 -6.58
C ARG A 270 1.51 20.20 -6.52
N ALA A 271 0.84 19.06 -6.67
CA ALA A 271 1.47 17.74 -6.69
C ALA A 271 2.52 17.64 -7.82
N GLN A 272 2.19 18.14 -9.02
CA GLN A 272 3.11 18.22 -10.15
C GLN A 272 4.32 19.13 -9.87
N ARG A 273 4.09 20.34 -9.35
CA ARG A 273 5.18 21.27 -9.01
C ARG A 273 6.16 20.72 -7.97
N GLU A 274 5.68 19.85 -7.11
CA GLU A 274 6.46 19.25 -6.03
C GLU A 274 6.92 17.82 -6.38
N SER A 275 6.67 17.35 -7.61
CA SER A 275 7.01 16.01 -8.11
C SER A 275 6.64 14.89 -7.15
N VAL A 276 5.40 14.89 -6.68
CA VAL A 276 4.87 13.80 -5.85
C VAL A 276 3.54 13.26 -6.32
N SER A 277 3.36 11.95 -6.13
CA SER A 277 2.10 11.26 -6.35
C SER A 277 1.01 11.74 -5.39
N VAL A 278 -0.23 11.76 -5.87
CA VAL A 278 -1.40 12.25 -5.13
C VAL A 278 -2.62 11.36 -5.37
N LEU A 279 -3.38 11.11 -4.31
CA LEU A 279 -4.66 10.43 -4.36
C LEU A 279 -5.76 11.44 -3.96
N VAL A 280 -6.73 11.67 -4.84
CA VAL A 280 -7.91 12.48 -4.54
C VAL A 280 -9.15 11.60 -4.54
N GLU A 281 -9.85 11.53 -3.41
CA GLU A 281 -11.07 10.72 -3.26
C GLU A 281 -12.28 11.58 -2.92
N GLY A 282 -13.45 11.12 -3.34
CA GLY A 282 -14.70 11.61 -2.79
C GLY A 282 -15.82 11.69 -3.81
N VAL A 283 -16.97 12.17 -3.37
CA VAL A 283 -18.19 12.13 -4.19
C VAL A 283 -18.13 13.12 -5.37
N HIS A 284 -17.33 14.18 -5.26
CA HIS A 284 -17.21 15.23 -6.29
C HIS A 284 -16.21 14.87 -7.42
N ILE A 285 -15.56 13.71 -7.35
CA ILE A 285 -14.83 13.16 -8.50
C ILE A 285 -15.87 12.67 -9.51
N TRP A 286 -16.30 13.60 -10.35
CA TRP A 286 -17.24 13.36 -11.43
C TRP A 286 -16.52 12.73 -12.62
N PRO A 287 -17.02 11.61 -13.19
CA PRO A 287 -16.30 10.88 -14.23
C PRO A 287 -15.89 11.77 -15.40
N GLY A 288 -14.59 11.85 -15.66
CA GLY A 288 -13.99 12.53 -16.81
C GLY A 288 -13.87 14.03 -16.64
N LEU A 289 -14.52 14.62 -15.64
CA LEU A 289 -14.56 16.06 -15.48
C LEU A 289 -13.16 16.62 -15.19
N LEU A 290 -12.40 15.99 -14.27
CA LEU A 290 -11.09 16.51 -13.85
C LEU A 290 -10.02 16.11 -14.85
N ARG A 291 -10.08 14.86 -15.29
CA ARG A 291 -9.19 14.28 -16.30
C ARG A 291 -9.17 15.11 -17.60
N ASN A 292 -10.33 15.58 -18.05
CA ASN A 292 -10.42 16.34 -19.30
C ASN A 292 -9.98 17.81 -19.19
N GLN A 293 -9.70 18.30 -17.97
CA GLN A 293 -9.32 19.70 -17.70
C GLN A 293 -7.87 19.85 -17.24
N VAL A 294 -7.14 18.76 -17.09
CA VAL A 294 -5.77 18.76 -16.59
C VAL A 294 -4.88 18.04 -17.59
N THR A 295 -3.82 18.73 -18.02
CA THR A 295 -2.74 18.14 -18.80
C THR A 295 -1.64 17.70 -17.84
N LEU A 296 -1.25 16.44 -17.92
CA LEU A 296 -0.13 15.92 -17.15
C LEU A 296 1.19 16.00 -17.93
N GLY A 297 2.31 15.89 -17.22
CA GLY A 297 3.64 15.76 -17.83
C GLY A 297 3.77 14.45 -18.60
N GLY A 298 4.78 14.36 -19.49
CA GLY A 298 4.96 13.17 -20.35
C GLY A 298 5.28 11.87 -19.61
N GLU A 299 5.80 11.95 -18.38
CA GLU A 299 6.08 10.80 -17.51
C GLU A 299 5.00 10.55 -16.45
N ASP A 300 4.05 11.48 -16.31
CA ASP A 300 3.00 11.40 -15.31
C ASP A 300 1.88 10.43 -15.73
N VAL A 301 1.29 9.75 -14.75
CA VAL A 301 0.21 8.78 -14.98
C VAL A 301 -1.05 9.22 -14.23
N MET A 302 -2.17 9.36 -14.94
CA MET A 302 -3.49 9.56 -14.32
C MET A 302 -4.32 8.30 -14.38
N VAL A 303 -4.90 7.92 -13.24
CA VAL A 303 -5.90 6.85 -13.15
C VAL A 303 -7.13 7.42 -12.49
N GLU A 304 -8.26 7.37 -13.18
CA GLU A 304 -9.57 7.73 -12.65
C GLU A 304 -10.45 6.48 -12.57
N LEU A 305 -11.15 6.29 -11.46
CA LEU A 305 -12.07 5.17 -11.27
C LEU A 305 -13.28 5.55 -10.41
N ILE A 306 -14.37 4.82 -10.58
CA ILE A 306 -15.57 4.95 -9.76
C ILE A 306 -15.78 3.70 -8.91
N LEU A 307 -15.81 3.90 -7.59
CA LEU A 307 -16.08 2.84 -6.62
C LEU A 307 -17.59 2.70 -6.37
N THR A 308 -18.07 1.46 -6.40
CA THR A 308 -19.50 1.12 -6.25
C THR A 308 -19.73 0.00 -5.25
N VAL A 309 -20.98 -0.21 -4.85
CA VAL A 309 -21.42 -1.43 -4.15
C VAL A 309 -22.48 -2.17 -4.95
N ALA A 310 -22.65 -3.47 -4.68
CA ALA A 310 -23.53 -4.33 -5.45
C ALA A 310 -25.01 -4.04 -5.29
N ASP A 311 -25.42 -3.66 -4.09
CA ASP A 311 -26.81 -3.51 -3.73
C ASP A 311 -26.98 -2.44 -2.64
N GLN A 312 -28.20 -1.92 -2.56
CA GLN A 312 -28.55 -0.88 -1.59
C GLN A 312 -28.48 -1.38 -0.14
N LYS A 313 -28.67 -2.69 0.10
CA LYS A 313 -28.59 -3.27 1.45
C LYS A 313 -27.17 -3.15 2.01
N GLN A 314 -26.15 -3.26 1.17
CA GLN A 314 -24.75 -3.02 1.57
C GLN A 314 -24.51 -1.58 2.00
N LEU A 315 -25.07 -0.58 1.29
CA LEU A 315 -24.99 0.82 1.72
C LEU A 315 -25.62 1.01 3.11
N VAL A 316 -26.84 0.48 3.30
CA VAL A 316 -27.55 0.55 4.60
C VAL A 316 -26.71 -0.08 5.71
N ARG A 317 -26.12 -1.26 5.47
CA ARG A 317 -25.24 -1.93 6.44
C ARG A 317 -24.04 -1.06 6.81
N ARG A 318 -23.37 -0.48 5.82
CA ARG A 318 -22.19 0.37 6.02
C ARG A 318 -22.52 1.68 6.76
N PHE A 319 -23.64 2.33 6.44
CA PHE A 319 -24.06 3.53 7.16
C PHE A 319 -24.42 3.24 8.62
N ARG A 320 -25.10 2.11 8.89
CA ARG A 320 -25.39 1.67 10.27
C ARG A 320 -24.12 1.39 11.06
N GLN A 321 -23.14 0.71 10.46
CA GLN A 321 -21.84 0.45 11.10
C GLN A 321 -21.11 1.76 11.42
N ARG A 322 -20.99 2.67 10.43
CA ARG A 322 -20.36 3.97 10.61
C ARG A 322 -21.03 4.84 11.68
N GLY A 323 -22.36 4.79 11.77
CA GLY A 323 -23.12 5.50 12.80
C GLY A 323 -22.86 4.99 14.23
N ARG A 324 -22.47 3.72 14.38
CA ARG A 324 -22.06 3.13 15.68
C ARG A 324 -20.63 3.50 16.05
N GLU A 325 -19.72 3.46 15.08
CA GLU A 325 -18.28 3.76 15.28
C GLU A 325 -18.02 5.26 15.47
N ALA A 326 -18.86 6.13 14.90
CA ALA A 326 -18.74 7.58 15.04
C ALA A 326 -20.12 8.25 15.16
N PRO A 327 -20.70 8.35 16.38
CA PRO A 327 -22.06 8.88 16.59
C PRO A 327 -22.28 10.32 16.10
N GLY A 328 -21.22 11.14 16.06
CA GLY A 328 -21.27 12.50 15.53
C GLY A 328 -21.32 12.59 14.00
N ARG A 329 -21.07 11.48 13.28
CA ARG A 329 -21.23 11.41 11.83
C ARG A 329 -22.70 11.11 11.52
N ARG A 330 -23.29 11.88 10.61
CA ARG A 330 -24.72 11.99 10.26
C ARG A 330 -25.37 10.69 9.70
N GLY A 331 -25.18 9.53 10.35
CA GLY A 331 -25.63 8.22 9.88
C GLY A 331 -27.13 8.15 9.62
N LYS A 332 -27.94 8.77 10.48
CA LYS A 332 -29.40 8.87 10.31
C LYS A 332 -29.77 9.62 9.02
N ARG A 333 -29.15 10.76 8.74
CA ARG A 333 -29.37 11.54 7.51
C ARG A 333 -29.07 10.74 6.24
N TYR A 334 -28.00 9.93 6.23
CA TYR A 334 -27.70 9.09 5.07
C TYR A 334 -28.71 7.97 4.88
N LEU A 335 -29.21 7.38 5.97
CA LEU A 335 -30.26 6.35 5.91
C LEU A 335 -31.59 6.94 5.42
N ASP A 336 -31.93 8.16 5.84
CA ASP A 336 -33.16 8.86 5.41
C ASP A 336 -33.13 9.23 3.91
N ASN A 337 -31.95 9.25 3.27
CA ASN A 337 -31.76 9.61 1.86
C ASN A 337 -31.16 8.46 1.02
N ILE A 338 -31.38 7.22 1.44
CA ILE A 338 -30.73 6.04 0.83
C ILE A 338 -31.08 5.86 -0.65
N ASP A 339 -32.32 6.17 -1.05
CA ASP A 339 -32.78 6.04 -2.43
C ASP A 339 -32.09 7.07 -3.33
N THR A 340 -31.97 8.32 -2.87
CA THR A 340 -31.24 9.37 -3.59
C THR A 340 -29.76 9.06 -3.73
N ILE A 341 -29.12 8.50 -2.69
CA ILE A 341 -27.72 8.06 -2.74
C ILE A 341 -27.55 6.90 -3.73
N TRP A 342 -28.51 5.97 -3.77
CA TRP A 342 -28.50 4.87 -4.74
C TRP A 342 -28.65 5.38 -6.17
N ALA A 343 -29.59 6.30 -6.42
CA ALA A 343 -29.74 6.96 -7.70
C ALA A 343 -28.48 7.74 -8.11
N GLN A 344 -27.80 8.39 -7.17
CA GLN A 344 -26.53 9.07 -7.41
C GLN A 344 -25.43 8.09 -7.85
N GLN A 345 -25.37 6.91 -7.23
CA GLN A 345 -24.46 5.84 -7.67
C GLN A 345 -24.77 5.40 -9.11
N SER A 346 -26.04 5.15 -9.42
CA SER A 346 -26.48 4.74 -10.77
C SER A 346 -26.08 5.77 -11.83
N MET A 347 -26.25 7.05 -11.53
CA MET A 347 -25.84 8.14 -12.41
C MET A 347 -24.31 8.16 -12.61
N LEU A 348 -23.52 8.08 -11.54
CA LEU A 348 -22.05 8.03 -11.64
C LEU A 348 -21.55 6.81 -12.44
N ILE A 349 -22.24 5.66 -12.30
CA ILE A 349 -21.97 4.45 -13.11
C ILE A 349 -22.24 4.72 -14.59
N GLN A 350 -23.38 5.35 -14.91
CA GLN A 350 -23.73 5.64 -16.29
C GLN A 350 -22.72 6.61 -16.93
N GLU A 351 -22.35 7.67 -16.22
CA GLU A 351 -21.38 8.64 -16.73
C GLU A 351 -19.97 8.03 -16.86
N ALA A 352 -19.56 7.16 -15.93
CA ALA A 352 -18.31 6.43 -16.06
C ALA A 352 -18.29 5.53 -17.31
N LYS A 353 -19.39 4.84 -17.61
CA LYS A 353 -19.52 4.05 -18.85
C LYS A 353 -19.40 4.93 -20.09
N ASN A 354 -20.07 6.08 -20.10
CA ASN A 354 -20.03 7.03 -21.22
C ASN A 354 -18.60 7.53 -21.50
N GLN A 355 -17.80 7.73 -20.45
CA GLN A 355 -16.41 8.23 -20.53
C GLN A 355 -15.36 7.11 -20.57
N ALA A 356 -15.76 5.84 -20.65
CA ALA A 356 -14.89 4.67 -20.55
C ALA A 356 -13.98 4.67 -19.31
N ILE A 357 -14.52 5.12 -18.17
CA ILE A 357 -13.83 5.13 -16.88
C ILE A 357 -14.09 3.81 -16.14
N PRO A 358 -13.04 3.14 -15.62
CA PRO A 358 -13.18 1.92 -14.85
C PRO A 358 -14.14 2.04 -13.66
N ILE A 359 -14.97 1.01 -13.49
CA ILE A 359 -15.88 0.89 -12.36
C ILE A 359 -15.43 -0.30 -11.52
N VAL A 360 -15.11 -0.05 -10.26
CA VAL A 360 -14.67 -1.09 -9.31
C VAL A 360 -15.77 -1.34 -8.29
N GLN A 361 -16.08 -2.62 -8.08
CA GLN A 361 -17.14 -3.02 -7.16
C GLN A 361 -16.54 -3.44 -5.81
N ASN A 362 -16.81 -2.67 -4.77
CA ASN A 362 -16.29 -2.91 -3.42
C ASN A 362 -17.13 -3.96 -2.66
N LYS A 363 -17.04 -5.23 -3.07
CA LYS A 363 -17.65 -6.36 -2.35
C LYS A 363 -16.74 -6.85 -1.23
N ASP A 364 -15.48 -7.07 -1.57
CA ASP A 364 -14.38 -7.46 -0.70
C ASP A 364 -13.27 -6.41 -0.82
N GLN A 365 -12.70 -6.01 0.32
CA GLN A 365 -11.72 -4.91 0.34
C GLN A 365 -10.41 -5.32 -0.32
N GLU A 366 -9.97 -6.56 -0.14
CA GLU A 366 -8.71 -7.05 -0.73
C GLU A 366 -8.86 -7.15 -2.25
N ALA A 367 -9.90 -7.83 -2.72
CA ALA A 367 -10.17 -7.96 -4.15
C ALA A 367 -10.28 -6.59 -4.84
N ALA A 368 -11.04 -5.65 -4.25
CA ALA A 368 -11.14 -4.30 -4.80
C ALA A 368 -9.81 -3.54 -4.80
N THR A 369 -8.94 -3.81 -3.82
CA THR A 369 -7.59 -3.22 -3.79
C THR A 369 -6.73 -3.80 -4.91
N VAL A 370 -6.74 -5.12 -5.09
CA VAL A 370 -6.04 -5.82 -6.17
C VAL A 370 -6.49 -5.32 -7.55
N ASP A 371 -7.80 -5.17 -7.76
CA ASP A 371 -8.36 -4.63 -9.00
C ASP A 371 -7.84 -3.22 -9.30
N ILE A 372 -7.82 -2.34 -8.30
CA ILE A 372 -7.33 -0.97 -8.46
C ILE A 372 -5.83 -0.93 -8.71
N MET A 373 -5.03 -1.76 -8.03
CA MET A 373 -3.60 -1.88 -8.30
C MET A 373 -3.34 -2.40 -9.72
N GLY A 374 -4.18 -3.32 -10.20
CA GLY A 374 -4.17 -3.79 -11.59
C GLY A 374 -4.43 -2.66 -12.59
N LEU A 375 -5.44 -1.81 -12.34
CA LEU A 375 -5.74 -0.64 -13.17
C LEU A 375 -4.58 0.35 -13.19
N VAL A 376 -3.96 0.61 -12.04
CA VAL A 376 -2.79 1.50 -11.94
C VAL A 376 -1.61 0.90 -12.70
N SER A 377 -1.34 -0.39 -12.54
CA SER A 377 -0.27 -1.07 -13.26
C SER A 377 -0.47 -1.02 -14.77
N ALA A 378 -1.70 -1.26 -15.24
CA ALA A 378 -2.01 -1.19 -16.67
C ALA A 378 -1.79 0.21 -17.24
N ALA A 379 -2.14 1.26 -16.49
CA ALA A 379 -1.90 2.64 -16.90
C ALA A 379 -0.40 2.98 -16.97
N ILE A 380 0.40 2.48 -16.03
CA ILE A 380 1.86 2.64 -16.04
C ILE A 380 2.49 1.89 -17.22
N VAL A 381 2.04 0.66 -17.50
CA VAL A 381 2.51 -0.11 -18.69
C VAL A 381 2.19 0.64 -19.97
N ALA A 382 0.97 1.17 -20.11
CA ALA A 382 0.57 1.92 -21.30
C ALA A 382 1.40 3.21 -21.48
N GLN A 383 1.79 3.87 -20.39
CA GLN A 383 2.65 5.04 -20.43
C GLN A 383 4.10 4.67 -20.80
N ASP A 384 4.64 3.57 -20.28
CA ASP A 384 5.98 3.06 -20.60
C ASP A 384 6.11 2.62 -22.06
N GLN A 385 5.04 2.10 -22.67
CA GLN A 385 4.99 1.72 -24.09
C GLN A 385 4.66 2.88 -25.04
N GLY A 386 4.17 4.01 -24.51
CA GLY A 386 3.82 5.20 -25.28
C GLY A 386 5.02 6.09 -25.63
N HIS A 387 6.18 5.79 -25.04
CA HIS A 387 7.50 6.35 -25.36
C HIS A 387 8.31 5.37 -26.19
#